data_AF-A0AAW2VM99-F1
#
_entry.id   AF-A0AAW2VM99-F1
#
_cell.length_a   1.000
_cell.length_b   1.000
_cell.length_c   1.000
_cell.angle_alpha   90.00
_cell.angle_beta   90.00
_cell.angle_gamma   90.00
#
_symmetry.space_group_name_H-M   'P 1'
#
loop_
_entity.id
_entity.type
_entity.pdbx_description
1 polymer ?
#
loop_
_entity_poly.entity_id
_entity_poly.type
_entity_poly.pdbx_seq_one_letter_code
_entity_poly.pdbx_strand_id
1 'polypeptide(L)'
;MSRTMILLKPTLITYIALTISLVYSMSKSDPLTEESTTAFTIDLIHRDSPQSPSYDPLMTPAQRLANALRRSFNRLQRFKADHSPQTDVINSGGEYLMKYSFGTPPC
;
A
#
# COMPACT_ATOMS: atom_id res chain seq x y z
N MET A 1 -53.95 -28.75 -26.06
CA MET A 1 -52.61 -28.34 -25.59
C MET A 1 -52.54 -26.82 -25.59
N SER A 2 -52.81 -26.19 -24.44
CA SER A 2 -52.76 -24.72 -24.34
C SER A 2 -51.38 -24.32 -23.81
N ARG A 3 -50.59 -23.61 -24.64
CA ARG A 3 -49.31 -23.02 -24.25
C ARG A 3 -49.61 -21.74 -23.48
N THR A 4 -49.40 -21.76 -22.17
CA THR A 4 -49.48 -20.58 -21.31
C THR A 4 -48.29 -19.67 -21.61
N MET A 5 -48.53 -18.58 -22.35
CA MET A 5 -47.57 -17.47 -22.47
C MET A 5 -47.48 -16.78 -21.11
N ILE A 6 -46.34 -16.96 -20.43
CA ILE A 6 -46.06 -16.33 -19.14
C ILE A 6 -45.82 -14.84 -19.39
N LEU A 7 -46.86 -14.02 -19.19
CA LEU A 7 -46.75 -12.57 -19.22
C LEU A 7 -46.03 -12.11 -17.94
N LEU A 8 -44.76 -11.74 -18.10
CA LEU A 8 -43.94 -11.24 -17.00
C LEU A 8 -44.52 -9.91 -16.49
N LYS A 9 -44.79 -9.82 -15.18
CA LYS A 9 -45.32 -8.60 -14.57
C LYS A 9 -44.31 -7.44 -14.74
N PRO A 10 -44.76 -6.20 -14.99
CA PRO A 10 -43.86 -5.07 -15.25
C PRO A 10 -42.88 -4.80 -14.10
N THR A 11 -43.29 -5.08 -12.86
CA THR A 11 -42.42 -4.99 -11.67
C THR A 11 -41.28 -6.01 -11.67
N LEU A 12 -41.48 -7.19 -12.26
CA LEU A 12 -40.43 -8.21 -12.41
C LEU A 12 -39.41 -7.77 -13.47
N ILE A 13 -39.88 -7.19 -14.56
CA ILE A 13 -39.03 -6.67 -15.65
C ILE A 13 -38.13 -5.55 -15.13
N THR A 14 -38.67 -4.60 -14.37
CA THR A 14 -37.89 -3.51 -13.78
C THR A 14 -36.86 -4.01 -12.76
N TYR A 15 -37.20 -5.03 -11.98
CA TYR A 15 -36.26 -5.64 -11.04
C TYR A 15 -35.10 -6.33 -11.77
N ILE A 16 -35.38 -7.08 -12.84
CA ILE A 16 -34.34 -7.73 -13.66
C ILE A 16 -33.44 -6.69 -14.34
N ALA A 17 -33.99 -5.59 -14.85
CA ALA A 17 -33.21 -4.52 -15.47
C ALA A 17 -32.24 -3.85 -14.48
N LEU A 18 -32.71 -3.59 -13.24
CA LEU A 18 -31.89 -3.02 -12.16
C LEU A 18 -30.74 -3.95 -11.76
N THR A 19 -30.99 -5.25 -11.62
CA THR A 19 -29.94 -6.21 -11.25
C THR A 19 -28.89 -6.34 -12.35
N ILE A 20 -29.28 -6.36 -13.63
CA ILE A 20 -28.35 -6.39 -14.76
C ILE A 20 -27.48 -5.12 -14.80
N SER A 21 -28.07 -3.95 -14.58
CA SER A 21 -27.34 -2.67 -14.55
C SER A 21 -26.32 -2.60 -13.41
N LEU A 22 -26.67 -3.11 -12.22
CA LEU A 22 -25.77 -3.18 -11.08
C LEU A 22 -24.59 -4.12 -11.36
N VAL A 23 -24.84 -5.30 -11.94
CA VAL A 23 -23.79 -6.24 -12.32
C VAL A 23 -22.86 -5.66 -13.39
N TYR A 24 -23.41 -4.98 -14.41
CA TYR A 24 -22.62 -4.33 -15.44
C TYR A 24 -21.69 -3.25 -14.87
N SER A 25 -22.15 -2.51 -13.86
CA SER A 25 -21.36 -1.48 -13.18
C SER A 25 -20.20 -2.06 -12.35
N MET A 26 -20.37 -3.25 -11.77
CA MET A 26 -19.30 -3.95 -11.04
C MET A 26 -18.26 -4.60 -11.96
N SER A 27 -18.63 -4.94 -13.20
CA SER A 27 -17.70 -5.53 -14.19
C SER A 27 -16.81 -4.51 -14.90
N LYS A 28 -17.09 -3.20 -14.77
CA LYS A 28 -16.28 -2.15 -15.40
C LYS A 28 -15.24 -1.62 -14.41
N SER A 29 -14.34 -2.49 -13.98
CA SER A 29 -13.06 -2.05 -13.44
C SER A 29 -12.18 -1.70 -14.64
N ASP A 30 -11.98 -0.41 -14.92
CA ASP A 30 -10.92 0.00 -15.83
C ASP A 30 -9.62 -0.61 -15.30
N PRO A 31 -8.90 -1.44 -16.07
CA PRO A 31 -7.57 -1.83 -15.67
C PRO A 31 -6.78 -0.53 -15.56
N LEU A 32 -6.21 -0.29 -14.37
CA LEU A 32 -5.18 0.73 -14.18
C LEU A 32 -4.19 0.52 -15.33
N THR A 33 -4.26 1.41 -16.31
CA THR A 33 -3.37 1.37 -17.45
C THR A 33 -2.06 1.81 -16.84
N GLU A 34 -1.19 0.86 -16.52
CA GLU A 34 0.19 1.15 -16.14
C GLU A 34 0.85 1.73 -17.39
N GLU A 35 0.69 3.04 -17.56
CA GLU A 35 1.58 3.83 -18.39
C GLU A 35 2.95 3.68 -17.72
N SER A 36 3.80 2.86 -18.33
CA SER A 36 5.13 2.52 -17.81
C SER A 36 6.09 3.69 -17.99
N THR A 37 5.83 4.78 -17.29
CA THR A 37 6.84 5.79 -17.02
C THR A 37 7.73 5.25 -15.91
N THR A 38 8.78 4.52 -16.27
CA THR A 38 9.89 4.17 -15.37
C THR A 38 10.69 5.43 -15.01
N ALA A 39 10.08 6.33 -14.25
CA ALA A 39 10.75 7.51 -13.71
C ALA A 39 11.52 7.18 -12.41
N PHE A 40 11.04 6.21 -11.62
CA PHE A 40 11.65 5.81 -10.36
C PHE A 40 11.19 4.41 -9.93
N THR A 41 12.12 3.59 -9.41
CA THR A 41 11.82 2.28 -8.82
C THR A 41 12.38 2.24 -7.41
N ILE A 42 11.57 1.77 -6.46
CA ILE A 42 11.95 1.65 -5.04
C ILE A 42 11.99 0.17 -4.69
N ASP A 43 13.16 -0.32 -4.31
CA ASP A 43 13.31 -1.66 -3.75
C ASP A 43 13.33 -1.59 -2.23
N LEU A 44 12.27 -2.09 -1.59
CA LEU A 44 12.21 -2.20 -0.13
C LEU A 44 12.95 -3.46 0.33
N ILE A 45 14.22 -3.30 0.67
CA ILE A 45 15.04 -4.39 1.21
C ILE A 45 14.91 -4.47 2.73
N HIS A 46 14.75 -5.69 3.25
CA HIS A 46 14.73 -5.92 4.70
C HIS A 46 16.10 -5.62 5.31
N ARG A 47 16.15 -4.91 6.44
CA ARG A 47 17.41 -4.48 7.09
C ARG A 47 18.37 -5.63 7.43
N ASP A 48 17.82 -6.76 7.84
CA ASP A 48 18.60 -7.96 8.19
C ASP A 48 18.76 -8.92 6.98
N SER A 49 18.39 -8.51 5.75
CA SER A 49 18.64 -9.27 4.50
C SER A 49 20.08 -9.09 4.02
N PRO A 50 20.73 -10.10 3.41
CA PRO A 50 22.07 -9.98 2.81
C PRO A 50 22.24 -8.82 1.81
N GLN A 51 21.15 -8.38 1.17
CA GLN A 51 21.17 -7.24 0.24
C GLN A 51 21.22 -5.89 0.94
N SER A 52 20.98 -5.84 2.25
CA SER A 52 21.01 -4.60 3.02
C SER A 52 22.44 -4.16 3.32
N PRO A 53 22.78 -2.87 3.15
CA PRO A 53 24.06 -2.32 3.60
C PRO A 53 24.30 -2.48 5.11
N SER A 54 23.25 -2.71 5.90
CA SER A 54 23.37 -2.94 7.34
C SER A 54 23.43 -4.42 7.74
N TYR A 55 23.52 -5.33 6.78
CA TYR A 55 23.64 -6.76 7.04
C TYR A 55 24.99 -7.10 7.65
N ASP A 56 24.95 -7.78 8.79
CA ASP A 56 26.13 -8.38 9.41
C ASP A 56 26.08 -9.91 9.24
N PRO A 57 26.94 -10.52 8.41
CA PRO A 57 26.98 -11.96 8.21
C PRO A 57 27.36 -12.72 9.49
N LEU A 58 28.04 -12.08 10.44
CA LEU A 58 28.50 -12.70 11.68
C LEU A 58 27.40 -12.74 12.75
N MET A 59 26.30 -11.97 12.56
CA MET A 59 25.18 -12.00 13.50
C MET A 59 24.37 -13.27 13.39
N THR A 60 24.26 -13.96 14.53
CA THR A 60 23.37 -15.12 14.66
C THR A 60 21.89 -14.71 14.57
N PRO A 61 20.98 -15.63 14.20
CA PRO A 61 19.55 -15.35 14.15
C PRO A 61 18.98 -14.81 15.47
N ALA A 62 19.45 -15.33 16.61
CA ALA A 62 19.03 -14.87 17.94
C ALA A 62 19.46 -13.42 18.21
N GLN A 63 20.68 -13.04 17.83
CA GLN A 63 21.16 -11.66 17.96
C GLN A 63 20.38 -10.69 17.07
N ARG A 64 20.02 -11.12 15.85
CA ARG A 64 19.17 -10.32 14.94
C ARG A 64 17.79 -10.08 15.55
N LEU A 65 17.17 -11.12 16.11
CA LEU A 65 15.90 -10.99 16.82
C LEU A 65 16.00 -10.06 18.03
N ALA A 66 17.02 -10.23 18.87
CA ALA A 66 17.24 -9.36 20.03
C ALA A 66 17.44 -7.89 19.61
N ASN A 67 18.20 -7.66 18.53
CA ASN A 67 18.36 -6.32 17.96
C ASN A 67 17.05 -5.76 17.39
N ALA A 68 16.22 -6.58 16.75
CA ALA A 68 14.92 -6.16 16.25
C ALA A 68 13.99 -5.73 17.39
N LEU A 69 13.94 -6.50 18.49
CA LEU A 69 13.18 -6.16 19.70
C LEU A 69 13.69 -4.86 20.32
N ARG A 70 15.01 -4.72 20.50
CA ARG A 70 15.63 -3.50 21.03
C ARG A 70 15.27 -2.26 20.20
N ARG A 71 15.32 -2.36 18.86
CA ARG A 71 14.89 -1.28 17.95
C ARG A 71 13.42 -0.90 18.16
N SER A 72 12.56 -1.90 18.36
CA SER A 72 11.13 -1.67 18.63
C SER A 72 10.92 -0.88 19.92
N PHE A 73 11.59 -1.27 21.01
CA PHE A 73 11.53 -0.55 22.28
C PHE A 73 12.12 0.86 22.20
N ASN A 74 13.25 1.03 21.53
CA ASN A 74 13.86 2.35 21.33
C ASN A 74 12.93 3.30 20.54
N ARG A 75 12.15 2.77 19.59
CA ARG A 75 11.13 3.55 18.87
C ARG A 75 10.00 4.02 19.80
N LEU A 76 9.53 3.15 20.69
CA LEU A 76 8.52 3.53 21.69
C LEU A 76 9.04 4.64 22.62
N GLN A 77 10.32 4.62 22.99
CA GLN A 77 10.91 5.69 23.80
C GLN A 77 10.94 7.04 23.07
N ARG A 78 11.15 7.05 21.75
CA ARG A 78 11.10 8.28 20.95
C ARG A 78 9.71 8.91 20.91
N PHE A 79 8.64 8.12 20.92
CA PHE A 79 7.28 8.64 21.01
C PHE A 79 6.94 9.25 22.38
N LYS A 80 7.69 8.90 23.43
CA LYS A 80 7.52 9.45 24.78
C LYS A 80 8.36 10.70 25.04
N ALA A 81 9.31 11.00 24.17
CA ALA A 81 10.14 12.20 24.30
C ALA A 81 9.43 13.37 23.59
N ASP A 82 9.13 14.44 24.33
CA ASP A 82 8.58 15.72 23.82
C ASP A 82 9.56 16.51 22.94
N HIS A 83 10.56 15.83 22.39
CA HIS A 83 11.53 16.43 21.49
C HIS A 83 11.30 15.78 20.14
N SER A 84 10.48 16.44 19.31
CA SER A 84 10.35 16.09 17.90
C SER A 84 11.71 16.29 17.23
N PRO A 85 12.45 15.22 16.86
CA PRO A 85 13.60 15.41 16.01
C PRO A 85 13.09 15.98 14.68
N GLN A 86 13.60 17.16 14.31
CA GLN A 86 13.27 17.80 13.05
C GLN A 86 14.04 17.07 11.94
N THR A 87 13.43 16.04 11.37
CA THR A 87 13.95 15.29 10.23
C THR A 87 13.10 15.59 9.00
N ASP A 88 13.71 15.64 7.81
CA ASP A 88 12.98 15.77 6.53
C ASP A 88 12.04 14.58 6.24
N VAL A 89 12.14 13.53 7.06
CA VAL A 89 11.23 12.40 7.11
C VAL A 89 10.20 12.63 8.20
N ILE A 90 8.95 12.89 7.80
CA ILE A 90 7.82 13.09 8.69
C ILE A 90 7.11 11.74 8.87
N ASN A 91 6.86 11.35 10.11
CA ASN A 91 6.04 10.17 10.42
C ASN A 91 4.56 10.51 10.24
N SER A 92 3.87 9.80 9.34
CA SER A 92 2.45 9.92 9.02
C SER A 92 1.74 8.60 9.35
N GLY A 93 1.53 8.33 10.65
CA GLY A 93 0.72 7.17 11.08
C GLY A 93 1.27 5.80 10.69
N GLY A 94 2.59 5.66 10.54
CA GLY A 94 3.24 4.43 10.06
C GLY A 94 3.75 4.52 8.62
N GLU A 95 3.35 5.56 7.90
CA GLU A 95 3.92 5.97 6.62
C GLU A 95 5.04 6.98 6.87
N TYR A 96 6.09 6.96 6.05
CA TYR A 96 7.19 7.91 6.15
C TYR A 96 7.15 8.83 4.93
N LEU A 97 6.88 10.11 5.15
CA LEU A 97 6.88 11.12 4.10
C LEU A 97 8.26 11.78 4.06
N MET A 98 9.00 11.62 2.97
CA MET A 98 10.29 12.27 2.76
C MET A 98 10.14 13.39 1.72
N LYS A 99 10.61 14.59 2.06
CA LYS A 99 10.72 15.68 1.09
C LYS A 99 12.03 15.54 0.32
N TYR A 100 11.96 15.37 -1.00
CA TYR A 100 13.14 15.41 -1.88
C TYR A 100 12.99 16.56 -2.88
N SER A 101 14.09 17.23 -3.23
CA SER A 101 14.10 18.30 -4.24
C SER A 101 15.05 17.93 -5.38
N PHE A 102 14.57 18.00 -6.62
CA PHE A 102 15.42 17.95 -7.81
C PHE A 102 15.68 19.36 -8.31
N GLY A 103 16.95 19.66 -8.56
CA GLY A 103 17.40 20.90 -9.19
C GLY A 103 18.90 20.83 -9.44
N THR A 104 19.37 21.57 -10.44
CA THR A 104 20.81 21.82 -10.60
C THR A 104 21.23 22.83 -9.53
N PRO A 105 22.26 22.55 -8.70
CA PRO A 105 22.74 23.56 -7.75
C PRO A 105 23.15 24.82 -8.52
N PRO A 106 22.84 26.03 -8.03
CA PRO A 106 23.24 27.27 -8.68
C PRO A 106 24.77 27.34 -8.77
N CYS A 107 25.26 27.77 -9.93
CA CYS A 107 26.69 28.01 -10.20
C CYS A 107 27.26 29.12 -9.30
#